data_AF-A0A962M7S2-F1
#
_entry.id   AF-A0A962M7S2-F1
#
_cell.length_a   1.000
_cell.length_b   1.000
_cell.length_c   1.000
_cell.angle_alpha   90.00
_cell.angle_beta   90.00
_cell.angle_gamma   90.00
#
_symmetry.space_group_name_H-M   'P 1'
#
loop_
_entity.id
_entity.type
_entity.pdbx_description
1 polymer ?
#
loop_
_entity_poly.entity_id
_entity_poly.type
_entity_poly.pdbx_seq_one_letter_code
_entity_poly.pdbx_strand_id
1 'polypeptide(L)'
;MKINKINLNNRKPLLSKKVKLYTLVFAILVTAGLVFQAVKAVNAWYDLHYFQFNPIVQVQFNRPVEIKKREIKVEEVVNIINEIPELEGLDKDIEKYICEKWGPYDCKTAIAVARAESGIREDAININTNDTIDVGIFQINTVHFGKDGCALKDLVDQYKNVDCAYQIWEAQGWTPWVAFN
;
A
#
# COMPACT_ATOMS: atom_id res chain seq x y z
N MET A 1 50.86 -2.59 80.98
CA MET A 1 50.24 -3.63 80.13
C MET A 1 49.68 -2.96 78.87
N LYS A 2 50.35 -3.07 77.72
CA LYS A 2 49.89 -2.46 76.46
C LYS A 2 48.90 -3.40 75.76
N ILE A 3 47.66 -2.97 75.62
CA ILE A 3 46.64 -3.68 74.84
C ILE A 3 46.66 -3.08 73.43
N ASN A 4 47.10 -3.87 72.46
CA ASN A 4 47.02 -3.51 71.04
C ASN A 4 45.56 -3.56 70.59
N LYS A 5 45.03 -2.42 70.10
CA LYS A 5 43.74 -2.38 69.42
C LYS A 5 43.90 -3.00 68.03
N ILE A 6 43.27 -4.15 67.82
CA ILE A 6 43.16 -4.77 66.51
C ILE A 6 42.21 -3.91 65.67
N ASN A 7 42.73 -3.28 64.63
CA ASN A 7 41.94 -2.50 63.67
C ASN A 7 41.23 -3.44 62.69
N LEU A 8 39.93 -3.65 62.89
CA LEU A 8 39.09 -4.56 62.09
C LEU A 8 38.56 -3.93 60.79
N ASN A 9 38.96 -2.70 60.44
CA ASN A 9 38.19 -1.90 59.50
C ASN A 9 38.52 -2.06 58.00
N ASN A 10 38.97 -3.24 57.54
CA ASN A 10 39.36 -3.39 56.12
C ASN A 10 39.19 -4.80 55.50
N ARG A 11 38.11 -5.53 55.80
CA ARG A 11 37.75 -6.74 55.04
C ARG A 11 36.53 -6.49 54.15
N LYS A 12 36.75 -6.11 52.89
CA LYS A 12 35.71 -6.22 51.86
C LYS A 12 35.51 -7.71 51.57
N PRO A 13 34.27 -8.26 51.62
CA PRO A 13 34.05 -9.67 51.32
C PRO A 13 34.35 -9.92 49.83
N LEU A 14 35.38 -10.72 49.56
CA LEU A 14 35.70 -11.20 48.21
C LEU A 14 34.66 -12.24 47.80
N LEU A 15 33.53 -11.78 47.26
CA LEU A 15 32.53 -12.64 46.64
C LEU A 15 33.19 -13.47 45.52
N SER A 16 32.97 -14.79 45.52
CA SER A 16 33.57 -15.68 44.52
C SER A 16 33.13 -15.29 43.10
N LYS A 17 34.01 -15.50 42.11
CA LYS A 17 33.72 -15.15 40.70
C LYS A 17 32.40 -15.76 40.21
N LYS A 18 32.05 -16.96 40.67
CA LYS A 18 30.79 -17.64 40.34
C LYS A 18 29.57 -16.91 40.91
N VAL A 19 29.63 -16.47 42.17
CA VAL A 19 28.51 -15.73 42.80
C VAL A 19 28.31 -14.37 42.13
N LYS A 20 29.39 -13.69 41.73
CA LYS A 20 29.29 -12.45 40.93
C LYS A 20 28.67 -12.67 39.55
N LEU A 21 28.99 -13.79 38.91
CA LEU A 21 28.41 -14.15 37.62
C LEU A 21 26.91 -14.46 37.75
N TYR A 22 26.50 -15.26 38.74
CA TYR A 22 25.08 -15.57 38.95
C TYR A 22 24.25 -14.34 39.32
N THR A 23 24.78 -13.45 40.16
CA THR A 23 24.09 -12.19 40.52
C THR A 23 23.96 -11.25 39.31
N LEU A 24 24.96 -11.20 38.44
CA LEU A 24 24.90 -10.41 37.20
C LEU A 24 23.90 -10.98 36.19
N VAL A 25 23.90 -12.30 35.96
CA VAL A 25 22.92 -12.97 35.09
C VAL A 25 21.51 -12.78 35.61
N PHE A 26 21.30 -12.93 36.92
CA PHE A 26 19.99 -12.69 37.54
C PHE A 26 19.52 -11.24 37.34
N ALA A 27 20.40 -10.26 37.55
CA ALA A 27 20.07 -8.86 37.31
C ALA A 27 19.70 -8.59 35.83
N ILE A 28 20.40 -9.20 34.88
CA ILE A 28 20.07 -9.10 33.45
C ILE A 28 18.68 -9.70 33.17
N LEU A 29 18.36 -10.87 33.71
CA LEU A 29 17.05 -11.49 33.49
C LEU A 29 15.91 -10.67 34.08
N VAL A 30 16.10 -10.10 35.27
CA VAL A 30 15.11 -9.21 35.89
C VAL A 30 14.91 -7.94 35.07
N THR A 31 15.99 -7.30 34.62
CA THR A 31 15.89 -6.09 33.80
C THR A 31 15.23 -6.37 32.45
N ALA A 32 15.58 -7.48 31.78
CA ALA A 32 14.94 -7.90 30.54
C ALA A 32 13.43 -8.15 30.73
N GLY A 33 13.04 -8.80 31.82
CA GLY A 33 11.63 -9.02 32.17
C GLY A 33 10.86 -7.72 32.39
N LEU A 34 11.46 -6.74 33.07
CA LEU A 34 10.85 -5.43 33.30
C LEU A 34 10.69 -4.63 31.98
N VAL A 35 11.70 -4.66 31.12
CA VAL A 35 11.64 -4.01 29.79
C VAL A 35 10.51 -4.63 28.95
N PHE A 36 10.40 -5.96 28.95
CA PHE A 36 9.34 -6.65 28.21
C PHE A 36 7.94 -6.25 28.68
N GLN A 37 7.74 -6.12 30.00
CA GLN A 37 6.46 -5.66 30.55
C GLN A 37 6.16 -4.21 30.18
N ALA A 38 7.18 -3.34 30.21
CA ALA A 38 7.03 -1.94 29.80
C ALA A 38 6.63 -1.83 28.32
N VAL A 39 7.26 -2.61 27.43
CA VAL A 39 6.90 -2.63 26.00
C VAL A 39 5.45 -3.08 25.79
N LYS A 40 5.01 -4.14 26.48
CA LYS A 40 3.61 -4.59 26.42
C LYS A 40 2.62 -3.52 26.88
N ALA A 41 2.93 -2.84 27.97
CA ALA A 41 2.09 -1.77 28.50
C ALA A 41 1.99 -0.59 27.53
N VAL A 42 3.11 -0.19 26.91
CA VAL A 42 3.14 0.85 25.88
C VAL A 42 2.31 0.43 24.68
N ASN A 43 2.46 -0.80 24.18
CA ASN A 43 1.68 -1.28 23.03
C ASN A 43 0.18 -1.28 23.31
N ALA A 44 -0.24 -1.83 24.46
CA ALA A 44 -1.64 -1.83 24.87
C ALA A 44 -2.22 -0.42 25.06
N TRP A 45 -1.39 0.55 25.47
CA TRP A 45 -1.79 1.94 25.54
C TRP A 45 -2.03 2.52 24.14
N TYR A 46 -1.14 2.27 23.17
CA TYR A 46 -1.33 2.70 21.78
C TYR A 46 -2.54 2.03 21.10
N ASP A 47 -2.88 0.79 21.45
CA ASP A 47 -4.09 0.12 20.94
C ASP A 47 -5.39 0.84 21.36
N LEU A 48 -5.36 1.56 22.49
CA LEU A 48 -6.51 2.27 23.06
C LEU A 48 -6.51 3.78 22.78
N HIS A 49 -5.38 4.36 22.38
CA HIS A 49 -5.21 5.80 22.23
C HIS A 49 -4.72 6.16 20.84
N TYR A 50 -5.46 7.03 20.16
CA TYR A 50 -5.04 7.64 18.91
C TYR A 50 -4.76 9.13 19.11
N PHE A 51 -3.83 9.67 18.34
CA PHE A 51 -3.60 11.10 18.31
C PHE A 51 -4.58 11.77 17.36
N GLN A 52 -5.38 12.70 17.88
CA GLN A 52 -6.24 13.55 17.07
C GLN A 52 -5.58 14.90 16.86
N PHE A 53 -5.23 15.21 15.61
CA PHE A 53 -4.73 16.52 15.22
C PHE A 53 -5.88 17.40 14.75
N ASN A 54 -6.25 18.39 15.56
CA ASN A 54 -7.27 19.37 15.20
C ASN A 54 -6.57 20.63 14.64
N PRO A 55 -6.66 20.92 13.32
CA PRO A 55 -6.02 22.09 12.75
C PRO A 55 -6.63 23.38 13.33
N ILE A 56 -5.76 24.30 13.76
CA ILE A 56 -6.13 25.59 14.38
C ILE A 56 -6.81 26.54 13.37
N VAL A 57 -6.60 26.34 12.08
CA VAL A 57 -7.14 27.17 11.01
C VAL A 57 -7.97 26.33 10.04
N GLN A 58 -9.26 26.61 9.97
CA GLN A 58 -10.14 26.08 8.92
C GLN A 58 -9.99 26.96 7.68
N VAL A 59 -9.27 26.47 6.67
CA VAL A 59 -9.14 27.19 5.38
C VAL A 59 -10.48 27.06 4.65
N GLN A 60 -11.29 28.12 4.66
CA GLN A 60 -12.47 28.19 3.81
C GLN A 60 -12.05 28.54 2.38
N PHE A 61 -12.14 27.56 1.49
CA PHE A 61 -11.92 27.76 0.06
C PHE A 61 -13.13 28.50 -0.54
N ASN A 62 -13.13 29.83 -0.49
CA ASN A 62 -14.05 30.63 -1.28
C ASN A 62 -13.60 30.54 -2.74
N ARG A 63 -14.20 29.62 -3.51
CA ARG A 63 -13.98 29.52 -4.96
C ARG A 63 -14.59 30.75 -5.62
N PRO A 64 -13.83 31.68 -6.23
CA PRO A 64 -14.37 32.87 -6.88
C PRO A 64 -15.05 32.56 -8.21
N VAL A 65 -15.07 31.29 -8.62
CA VAL A 65 -15.64 30.83 -9.89
C VAL A 65 -16.93 30.08 -9.60
N GLU A 66 -18.06 30.68 -9.95
CA GLU A 66 -19.37 30.05 -9.95
C GLU A 66 -19.62 29.42 -11.32
N ILE A 67 -19.77 28.10 -11.38
CA ILE A 67 -20.09 27.39 -12.62
C ILE A 67 -21.59 27.55 -12.87
N LYS A 68 -21.96 28.54 -13.69
CA LYS A 68 -23.34 28.66 -14.20
C LYS A 68 -23.56 27.64 -15.32
N LYS A 69 -24.63 26.86 -15.21
CA LYS A 69 -25.04 25.91 -16.25
C LYS A 69 -25.36 26.71 -17.51
N ARG A 70 -24.72 26.37 -18.63
CA ARG A 70 -25.03 26.98 -19.93
C ARG A 70 -26.46 26.60 -20.29
N GLU A 71 -27.31 27.58 -20.62
CA GLU A 71 -28.62 27.28 -21.19
C GLU A 71 -28.41 26.57 -22.53
N ILE A 72 -28.85 25.32 -22.59
CA ILE A 72 -28.73 24.47 -23.78
C ILE A 72 -29.80 24.98 -24.74
N LYS A 73 -29.38 25.67 -25.82
CA LYS A 73 -30.25 25.79 -26.98
C LYS A 73 -30.41 24.39 -27.54
N VAL A 74 -31.60 23.82 -27.39
CA VAL A 74 -31.94 22.52 -27.95
C VAL A 74 -32.03 22.71 -29.46
N GLU A 75 -30.92 22.47 -30.15
CA GLU A 75 -30.99 22.08 -31.55
C GLU A 75 -31.63 20.68 -31.59
N GLU A 76 -32.57 20.50 -32.52
CA GLU A 76 -33.40 19.30 -32.61
C GLU A 76 -32.54 18.04 -32.63
N VAL A 77 -32.90 17.10 -31.76
CA VAL A 77 -32.23 15.82 -31.58
C VAL A 77 -32.42 14.99 -32.85
N VAL A 78 -31.45 15.04 -33.75
CA VAL A 78 -31.27 13.97 -34.73
C VAL A 78 -30.83 12.74 -33.95
N ASN A 79 -31.55 11.63 -34.13
CA ASN A 79 -31.26 10.35 -33.48
C ASN A 79 -29.79 9.94 -33.67
N ILE A 80 -28.96 10.10 -32.63
CA ILE A 80 -27.62 9.49 -32.55
C ILE A 80 -27.68 8.40 -31.48
N ILE A 81 -28.41 7.33 -31.79
CA ILE A 81 -28.16 6.03 -31.17
C ILE A 81 -28.06 5.09 -32.37
N ASN A 82 -26.84 4.92 -32.90
CA ASN A 82 -26.43 3.79 -33.74
C ASN A 82 -24.94 3.82 -34.12
N GLU A 83 -24.20 4.88 -33.84
CA GLU A 83 -22.76 4.90 -34.10
C GLU A 83 -22.03 5.22 -32.79
N ILE A 84 -21.54 4.16 -32.14
CA ILE A 84 -20.36 4.27 -31.27
C ILE A 84 -19.33 5.01 -32.13
N PRO A 85 -18.79 6.17 -31.69
CA PRO A 85 -17.77 6.83 -32.48
C PRO A 85 -16.67 5.81 -32.73
N GLU A 86 -16.46 5.50 -34.00
CA GLU A 86 -15.41 4.61 -34.43
C GLU A 86 -14.13 5.08 -33.75
N LEU A 87 -13.49 4.16 -33.02
CA LEU A 87 -12.27 4.40 -32.26
C LEU A 87 -11.11 4.61 -33.25
N GLU A 88 -11.20 5.65 -34.07
CA GLU A 88 -10.16 6.08 -35.00
C GLU A 88 -8.93 6.48 -34.19
N GLY A 89 -7.89 5.65 -34.26
CA GLY A 89 -6.58 5.91 -33.63
C GLY A 89 -6.15 4.90 -32.56
N LEU A 90 -6.82 3.76 -32.42
CA LEU A 90 -6.31 2.64 -31.62
C LEU A 90 -5.33 1.79 -32.44
N ASP A 91 -4.03 2.01 -32.22
CA ASP A 91 -2.94 1.39 -32.99
C ASP A 91 -2.76 -0.12 -32.71
N LYS A 92 -3.43 -0.68 -31.69
CA LYS A 92 -3.31 -2.10 -31.29
C LYS A 92 -4.65 -2.72 -30.90
N ASP A 93 -4.89 -3.95 -31.35
CA ASP A 93 -6.07 -4.78 -31.04
C ASP A 93 -6.39 -4.83 -29.53
N ILE A 94 -5.35 -4.82 -28.69
CA ILE A 94 -5.50 -4.86 -27.24
C ILE A 94 -6.13 -3.60 -26.63
N GLU A 95 -5.89 -2.42 -27.19
CA GLU A 95 -6.56 -1.19 -26.71
C GLU A 95 -8.06 -1.25 -26.99
N LYS A 96 -8.45 -1.90 -28.10
CA LYS A 96 -9.86 -2.05 -28.48
C LYS A 96 -10.53 -2.99 -27.50
N TYR A 97 -9.86 -4.09 -27.18
CA TYR A 97 -10.31 -5.03 -26.17
C TYR A 97 -10.47 -4.39 -24.78
N ILE A 98 -9.53 -3.53 -24.37
CA ILE A 98 -9.64 -2.74 -23.13
C ILE A 98 -10.91 -1.86 -23.18
N CYS A 99 -11.17 -1.21 -24.31
CA CYS A 99 -12.36 -0.40 -24.52
C CYS A 99 -13.67 -1.21 -24.44
N GLU A 100 -13.69 -2.41 -25.01
CA GLU A 100 -14.84 -3.32 -24.94
C GLU A 100 -15.15 -3.76 -23.51
N LYS A 101 -14.11 -3.94 -22.66
CA LYS A 101 -14.26 -4.33 -21.26
C LYS A 101 -14.78 -3.20 -20.37
N TRP A 102 -14.15 -2.02 -20.40
CA TRP A 102 -14.52 -0.89 -19.53
C TRP A 102 -15.70 -0.05 -20.06
N GLY A 103 -16.02 -0.19 -21.35
CA GLY A 103 -17.06 0.61 -21.98
C GLY A 103 -16.64 2.07 -22.21
N PRO A 104 -17.55 2.89 -22.77
CA PRO A 104 -17.22 4.19 -23.32
C PRO A 104 -16.81 5.24 -22.27
N TYR A 105 -17.22 5.06 -21.01
CA TYR A 105 -16.95 6.04 -19.94
C TYR A 105 -15.57 5.85 -19.33
N ASP A 106 -15.14 4.61 -19.12
CA ASP A 106 -13.89 4.31 -18.42
C ASP A 106 -12.76 3.82 -19.34
N CYS A 107 -13.04 3.51 -20.62
CA CYS A 107 -12.03 3.04 -21.56
C CYS A 107 -10.79 3.95 -21.63
N LYS A 108 -10.99 5.27 -21.75
CA LYS A 108 -9.87 6.21 -21.87
C LYS A 108 -8.97 6.18 -20.64
N THR A 109 -9.56 6.02 -19.45
CA THR A 109 -8.84 5.86 -18.19
C THR A 109 -8.08 4.55 -18.18
N ALA A 110 -8.72 3.44 -18.56
CA ALA A 110 -8.10 2.12 -18.62
C ALA A 110 -6.88 2.09 -19.56
N ILE A 111 -6.99 2.67 -20.75
CA ILE A 111 -5.87 2.80 -21.70
C ILE A 111 -4.77 3.68 -21.12
N ALA A 112 -5.10 4.81 -20.48
CA ALA A 112 -4.10 5.68 -19.87
C ALA A 112 -3.32 4.97 -18.76
N VAL A 113 -4.02 4.20 -17.90
CA VAL A 113 -3.40 3.37 -16.85
C VAL A 113 -2.50 2.31 -17.48
N ALA A 114 -2.98 1.52 -18.45
CA ALA A 114 -2.16 0.51 -19.12
C ALA A 114 -0.90 1.08 -19.80
N ARG A 115 -1.01 2.28 -20.39
CA ARG A 115 0.14 3.00 -20.97
C ARG A 115 1.11 3.47 -19.89
N ALA A 116 0.63 3.94 -18.75
CA ALA A 116 1.47 4.37 -17.63
C ALA A 116 2.18 3.20 -16.93
N GLU A 117 1.48 2.08 -16.75
CA GLU A 117 2.00 0.88 -16.07
C GLU A 117 3.09 0.17 -16.88
N SER A 118 2.85 -0.06 -18.17
CA SER A 118 3.75 -0.88 -19.00
C SER A 118 4.08 -0.30 -20.37
N GLY A 119 3.40 0.78 -20.79
CA GLY A 119 3.40 1.20 -22.19
C GLY A 119 2.68 0.21 -23.11
N ILE A 120 1.75 -0.59 -22.57
CA ILE A 120 1.05 -1.67 -23.29
C ILE A 120 2.05 -2.72 -23.81
N ARG A 121 2.95 -3.16 -22.91
CA ARG A 121 3.86 -4.27 -23.17
C ARG A 121 3.33 -5.51 -22.45
N GLU A 122 3.05 -6.56 -23.20
CA GLU A 122 2.53 -7.83 -22.67
C GLU A 122 3.58 -8.60 -21.83
N ASP A 123 4.86 -8.41 -22.14
CA ASP A 123 6.01 -9.03 -21.50
C ASP A 123 6.61 -8.18 -20.37
N ALA A 124 5.93 -7.10 -19.95
CA ALA A 124 6.40 -6.25 -18.88
C ALA A 124 6.40 -6.99 -17.54
N ILE A 125 7.57 -7.07 -16.91
CA ILE A 125 7.74 -7.66 -15.59
C ILE A 125 8.50 -6.66 -14.72
N ASN A 126 7.94 -6.36 -13.56
CA ASN A 126 8.58 -5.56 -12.53
C ASN A 126 8.71 -6.36 -11.23
N ILE A 127 9.86 -6.26 -10.58
CA ILE A 127 10.13 -6.92 -9.29
C ILE A 127 10.21 -5.84 -8.23
N ASN A 128 9.31 -5.90 -7.25
CA ASN A 128 9.22 -4.94 -6.17
C ASN A 128 10.21 -5.27 -5.05
N THR A 129 10.52 -4.27 -4.22
CA THR A 129 11.45 -4.42 -3.08
C THR A 129 10.97 -5.38 -1.99
N ASN A 130 9.68 -5.72 -1.99
CA ASN A 130 9.05 -6.68 -1.09
C ASN A 130 8.94 -8.09 -1.71
N ASP A 131 9.69 -8.36 -2.78
CA ASP A 131 9.72 -9.63 -3.53
C ASP A 131 8.40 -10.00 -4.23
N THR A 132 7.44 -9.08 -4.33
CA THR A 132 6.27 -9.23 -5.19
C THR A 132 6.60 -8.88 -6.64
N ILE A 133 5.84 -9.45 -7.58
CA ILE A 133 6.07 -9.26 -9.01
C ILE A 133 4.82 -8.68 -9.64
N ASP A 134 4.99 -7.67 -10.48
CA ASP A 134 3.93 -7.11 -11.33
C ASP A 134 4.11 -7.59 -12.76
N VAL A 135 3.02 -8.02 -13.40
CA VAL A 135 3.08 -8.72 -14.69
C VAL A 135 2.13 -8.13 -15.72
N GLY A 136 2.64 -7.99 -16.94
CA GLY A 136 1.91 -7.67 -18.16
C GLY A 136 1.40 -6.23 -18.23
N ILE A 137 0.36 -6.04 -19.05
CA ILE A 137 -0.11 -4.73 -19.50
C ILE A 137 -0.53 -3.83 -18.35
N PHE A 138 -1.30 -4.38 -17.41
CA PHE A 138 -1.80 -3.66 -16.24
C PHE A 138 -0.94 -3.83 -14.99
N GLN A 139 0.26 -4.41 -15.13
CA GLN A 139 1.20 -4.64 -14.01
C GLN A 139 0.49 -5.30 -12.81
N ILE A 140 -0.16 -6.44 -13.05
CA ILE A 140 -0.93 -7.13 -12.02
C ILE A 140 0.03 -7.77 -11.01
N ASN A 141 -0.07 -7.33 -9.75
CA ASN A 141 0.77 -7.82 -8.68
C ASN A 141 0.44 -9.26 -8.24
N THR A 142 1.47 -10.02 -7.86
CA THR A 142 1.39 -11.39 -7.28
C THR A 142 0.37 -11.57 -6.15
N VAL A 143 0.02 -10.52 -5.40
CA VAL A 143 -1.03 -10.59 -4.36
C VAL A 143 -2.40 -10.99 -4.92
N HIS A 144 -2.63 -10.81 -6.22
CA HIS A 144 -3.88 -11.17 -6.90
C HIS A 144 -3.84 -12.54 -7.58
N PHE A 145 -2.74 -13.29 -7.52
CA PHE A 145 -2.61 -14.57 -8.24
C PHE A 145 -3.51 -15.69 -7.72
N GLY A 146 -4.07 -15.52 -6.52
CA GLY A 146 -5.08 -16.43 -5.97
C GLY A 146 -6.49 -16.24 -6.55
N LYS A 147 -6.71 -15.21 -7.37
CA LYS A 147 -8.01 -15.00 -8.06
C LYS A 147 -8.09 -15.84 -9.33
N ASP A 148 -9.29 -16.33 -9.63
CA ASP A 148 -9.54 -17.13 -10.83
C ASP A 148 -9.22 -16.33 -12.10
N GLY A 149 -8.31 -16.87 -12.93
CA GLY A 149 -7.86 -16.21 -14.16
C GLY A 149 -6.73 -15.18 -13.97
N CYS A 150 -6.22 -15.00 -12.76
CA CYS A 150 -5.13 -14.07 -12.44
C CYS A 150 -3.79 -14.76 -12.12
N ALA A 151 -3.68 -16.07 -12.35
CA ALA A 151 -2.42 -16.78 -12.12
C ALA A 151 -1.34 -16.33 -13.12
N LEU A 152 -0.06 -16.48 -12.77
CA LEU A 152 1.06 -16.08 -13.62
C LEU A 152 0.95 -16.60 -15.08
N LYS A 153 0.52 -17.86 -15.25
CA LYS A 153 0.32 -18.49 -16.56
C LYS A 153 -0.74 -17.80 -17.43
N ASP A 154 -1.66 -17.08 -16.80
CA ASP A 154 -2.73 -16.36 -17.45
C ASP A 154 -2.29 -14.90 -17.71
N LEU A 155 -1.55 -14.29 -16.77
CA LEU A 155 -1.13 -12.88 -16.91
C LEU A 155 -0.05 -12.62 -17.97
N VAL A 156 0.63 -13.66 -18.45
CA VAL A 156 1.55 -13.56 -19.60
C VAL A 156 0.81 -13.51 -20.95
N ASP A 157 -0.48 -13.85 -20.97
CA ASP A 157 -1.35 -13.60 -22.11
C ASP A 157 -1.98 -12.22 -21.96
N GLN A 158 -1.84 -11.38 -22.99
CA GLN A 158 -2.31 -10.01 -22.94
C GLN A 158 -3.80 -9.87 -22.64
N TYR A 159 -4.67 -10.70 -23.23
CA TYR A 159 -6.12 -10.57 -23.05
C TYR A 159 -6.54 -11.03 -21.66
N LYS A 160 -5.95 -12.12 -21.17
CA LYS A 160 -6.18 -12.59 -19.80
C LYS A 160 -5.63 -11.62 -18.75
N ASN A 161 -4.53 -10.91 -19.05
CA ASN A 161 -4.05 -9.83 -18.21
C ASN A 161 -5.09 -8.71 -18.09
N VAL A 162 -5.67 -8.29 -19.23
CA VAL A 162 -6.78 -7.32 -19.26
C VAL A 162 -8.01 -7.85 -18.51
N ASP A 163 -8.36 -9.13 -18.66
CA ASP A 163 -9.48 -9.74 -17.93
C ASP A 163 -9.28 -9.70 -16.42
N CYS A 164 -8.10 -10.07 -15.93
CA CYS A 164 -7.78 -10.00 -14.52
C CYS A 164 -7.82 -8.55 -14.01
N ALA A 165 -7.28 -7.60 -14.78
CA ALA A 165 -7.34 -6.19 -14.46
C ALA A 165 -8.79 -5.70 -14.33
N TYR A 166 -9.65 -6.09 -15.28
CA TYR A 166 -11.07 -5.74 -15.26
C TYR A 166 -11.77 -6.28 -14.01
N GLN A 167 -11.51 -7.53 -13.64
CA GLN A 167 -12.06 -8.13 -12.41
C GLN A 167 -11.59 -7.41 -11.13
N ILE A 168 -10.34 -6.95 -11.09
CA ILE A 168 -9.81 -6.19 -9.95
C ILE A 168 -10.48 -4.81 -9.89
N TRP A 169 -10.66 -4.16 -11.04
CA TRP A 169 -11.31 -2.87 -11.15
C TRP A 169 -12.80 -2.93 -10.78
N GLU A 170 -13.56 -3.92 -11.24
CA GLU A 170 -14.97 -4.10 -10.85
C GLU A 170 -15.11 -4.25 -9.32
N ALA A 171 -14.13 -4.88 -8.68
CA ALA A 171 -14.17 -5.11 -7.24
C ALA A 171 -13.69 -3.91 -6.39
N GLN A 172 -12.77 -3.08 -6.90
CA GLN A 172 -12.03 -2.11 -6.08
C GLN A 172 -11.89 -0.71 -6.70
N GLY A 173 -12.44 -0.50 -7.90
CA GLY A 173 -12.20 0.67 -8.72
C GLY A 173 -10.73 0.82 -9.12
N TRP A 174 -10.30 2.06 -9.31
CA TRP A 174 -8.93 2.38 -9.74
C TRP A 174 -7.88 2.38 -8.63
N THR A 175 -8.31 2.28 -7.36
CA THR A 175 -7.44 2.32 -6.17
C THR A 175 -6.20 1.40 -6.24
N PRO A 176 -6.28 0.17 -6.78
CA PRO A 176 -5.13 -0.75 -6.84
C PRO A 176 -3.99 -0.30 -7.76
N TRP A 177 -4.24 0.60 -8.71
CA TRP A 177 -3.22 1.09 -9.64
C TRP A 177 -2.61 2.39 -9.14
N VAL A 178 -1.32 2.33 -8.80
CA VAL A 178 -0.57 3.53 -8.37
C VAL A 178 -0.51 4.54 -9.50
N ALA A 179 -0.45 4.11 -10.77
CA ALA A 179 -0.45 5.01 -11.92
C ALA A 179 -1.70 5.91 -12.04
N PHE A 180 -2.80 5.59 -11.34
CA PHE A 180 -4.01 6.41 -11.31
C PHE A 180 -4.03 7.45 -10.18
N ASN A 181 -3.29 7.21 -9.09
CA ASN A 181 -3.34 8.03 -7.86
C ASN A 181 -2.28 9.12 -7.85
#